data_AF-A0A4Q3WI15-F1
#
_entry.id   AF-A0A4Q3WI15-F1
#
_cell.length_a   1.000
_cell.length_b   1.000
_cell.length_c   1.000
_cell.angle_alpha   90.00
_cell.angle_beta   90.00
_cell.angle_gamma   90.00
#
_symmetry.space_group_name_H-M   'P 1'
#
loop_
_entity.id
_entity.type
_entity.pdbx_description
1 polymer ?
#
loop_
_entity_poly.entity_id
_entity_poly.type
_entity_poly.pdbx_seq_one_letter_code
_entity_poly.pdbx_strand_id
1 'polypeptide(L)'
;TAGSYWQYHYKPDEEAAFGEKKLGEEMRRNILINTFLPFLYAYGRHIQSPEMMNKATDWLRLISPENNRITRTFADAGFLNANAFDSQALIFLGKKYCNERKCLQCNLGVKILS
;
A
#
# COMPACT_ATOMS: atom_id res chain seq x y z
N THR A 1 -8.34 8.53 20.16
CA THR A 1 -7.17 8.36 21.05
C THR A 1 -7.11 6.92 21.49
N ALA A 2 -5.93 6.40 21.85
CA ALA A 2 -5.84 5.04 22.35
C ALA A 2 -6.46 4.93 23.75
N GLY A 3 -7.01 3.76 24.08
CA GLY A 3 -7.54 3.47 25.42
C GLY A 3 -6.43 3.56 26.49
N SER A 4 -6.83 3.73 27.76
CA SER A 4 -5.92 3.97 28.88
C SER A 4 -4.77 2.97 28.97
N TYR A 5 -5.02 1.68 28.74
CA TYR A 5 -3.99 0.63 28.72
C TYR A 5 -2.79 1.00 27.82
N TRP A 6 -3.06 1.39 26.57
CA TRP A 6 -2.04 1.73 25.57
C TRP A 6 -1.34 3.06 25.83
N GLN A 7 -1.86 3.89 26.73
CA GLN A 7 -1.14 5.11 27.13
C GLN A 7 0.08 4.77 28.01
N TYR A 8 0.06 3.62 28.68
CA TYR A 8 1.14 3.12 29.54
C TYR A 8 1.87 1.90 28.96
N HIS A 9 1.48 1.40 27.79
CA HIS A 9 2.06 0.19 27.19
C HIS A 9 2.42 0.44 25.73
N TYR A 10 3.67 0.18 25.36
CA TYR A 10 4.11 0.11 23.95
C TYR A 10 4.11 -1.32 23.41
N LYS A 11 4.42 -2.28 24.28
CA LYS A 11 4.25 -3.70 24.03
C LYS A 11 3.19 -4.24 24.98
N PRO A 12 2.43 -5.27 24.59
CA PRO A 12 1.55 -5.96 25.52
C PRO A 12 2.31 -6.34 26.79
N ASP A 13 1.71 -6.07 27.93
CA ASP A 13 2.15 -6.49 29.26
C ASP A 13 3.53 -5.97 29.72
N GLU A 14 4.07 -4.96 29.01
CA GLU A 14 5.27 -4.22 29.40
C GLU A 14 4.91 -2.76 29.71
N GLU A 15 4.87 -2.42 31.01
CA GLU A 15 4.61 -1.06 31.47
C GLU A 15 5.74 -0.11 31.05
N ALA A 16 5.33 1.07 30.59
CA ALA A 16 6.20 2.15 30.16
C ALA A 16 5.67 3.48 30.73
N ALA A 17 6.51 4.52 30.65
CA ALA A 17 6.09 5.87 30.98
C ALA A 17 4.89 6.29 30.11
N PHE A 18 3.99 7.08 30.71
CA PHE A 18 2.83 7.63 30.02
C PHE A 18 3.23 8.32 28.71
N GLY A 19 2.50 8.02 27.64
CA GLY A 19 2.59 8.79 26.41
C GLY A 19 1.29 8.72 25.63
N GLU A 20 0.74 9.89 25.29
CA GLU A 20 -0.45 9.98 24.45
C GLU A 20 -0.19 9.32 23.10
N LYS A 21 -0.95 8.26 22.77
CA LYS A 21 -0.81 7.56 21.49
C LYS A 21 -1.77 8.14 20.46
N LYS A 22 -1.19 8.62 19.37
CA LYS A 22 -1.89 9.07 18.16
C LYS A 22 -1.37 8.25 16.97
N LEU A 23 -2.25 7.97 16.01
CA LEU A 23 -1.81 7.38 14.75
C LEU A 23 -0.94 8.38 14.02
N GLY A 24 0.25 7.95 13.59
CA GLY A 24 1.08 8.73 12.67
C GLY A 24 0.47 8.77 11.27
N GLU A 25 0.86 9.75 10.46
CA GLU A 25 0.40 9.87 9.07
C GLU A 25 0.71 8.61 8.25
N GLU A 26 1.90 8.02 8.42
CA GLU A 26 2.27 6.76 7.76
C GLU A 26 1.30 5.63 8.08
N MET A 27 0.93 5.47 9.37
CA MET A 27 0.03 4.39 9.76
C MET A 27 -1.37 4.58 9.21
N ARG A 28 -1.89 5.82 9.21
CA ARG A 28 -3.18 6.14 8.58
C ARG A 28 -3.18 5.78 7.10
N ARG A 29 -2.15 6.18 6.35
CA ARG A 29 -2.02 5.86 4.93
C ARG A 29 -1.90 4.35 4.70
N ASN A 30 -1.10 3.65 5.51
CA ASN A 30 -0.96 2.20 5.40
C ASN A 30 -2.29 1.46 5.58
N ILE A 31 -3.10 1.86 6.58
CA ILE A 31 -4.44 1.29 6.79
C ILE A 31 -5.35 1.57 5.59
N LEU A 32 -5.31 2.80 5.06
CA LEU A 32 -6.10 3.16 3.88
C LEU A 32 -5.73 2.29 2.67
N ILE A 33 -4.44 2.24 2.33
CA ILE A 33 -3.96 1.57 1.12
C ILE A 33 -4.07 0.05 1.21
N ASN A 34 -3.69 -0.55 2.35
CA ASN A 34 -3.55 -1.99 2.47
C ASN A 34 -4.77 -2.69 3.08
N THR A 35 -5.75 -1.95 3.63
CA THR A 35 -6.90 -2.55 4.31
C THR A 35 -8.21 -1.98 3.80
N PHE A 36 -8.42 -0.67 3.94
CA PHE A 36 -9.71 -0.07 3.65
C PHE A 36 -10.03 -0.04 2.15
N LEU A 37 -9.11 0.44 1.31
CA LEU A 37 -9.33 0.56 -0.14
C LEU A 37 -9.50 -0.80 -0.84
N PRO A 38 -8.69 -1.84 -0.53
CA PRO A 38 -8.92 -3.18 -1.06
C PRO A 38 -10.29 -3.74 -0.65
N PHE A 39 -10.70 -3.53 0.59
CA PHE A 39 -12.03 -3.95 1.06
C PHE A 39 -13.14 -3.20 0.32
N LEU A 40 -13.03 -1.87 0.16
CA LEU A 40 -13.99 -1.07 -0.58
C LEU A 40 -14.13 -1.53 -2.03
N TYR A 41 -13.02 -1.83 -2.69
CA TYR A 41 -13.01 -2.36 -4.05
C TYR A 41 -13.70 -3.74 -4.11
N ALA A 42 -13.35 -4.66 -3.20
CA ALA A 42 -13.92 -5.99 -3.14
C ALA A 42 -15.43 -5.96 -2.83
N TYR A 43 -15.87 -5.06 -1.96
CA TYR A 43 -17.28 -4.87 -1.66
C TYR A 43 -18.02 -4.30 -2.88
N GLY A 44 -17.47 -3.29 -3.55
CA GLY A 44 -17.99 -2.76 -4.81
C GLY A 44 -18.15 -3.84 -5.89
N ARG A 45 -17.16 -4.74 -6.00
CA ARG A 45 -17.25 -5.93 -6.86
C ARG A 45 -18.40 -6.86 -6.48
N HIS A 46 -18.56 -7.13 -5.17
CA HIS A 46 -19.59 -8.02 -4.66
C HIS A 46 -21.00 -7.51 -4.96
N ILE A 47 -21.24 -6.22 -4.79
CA ILE A 47 -22.55 -5.58 -5.06
C ILE A 47 -22.71 -5.09 -6.51
N GLN A 48 -21.76 -5.43 -7.39
CA GLN A 48 -21.73 -4.99 -8.79
C GLN A 48 -21.86 -3.46 -8.95
N SER A 49 -21.13 -2.69 -8.13
CA SER A 49 -21.03 -1.23 -8.18
C SER A 49 -19.68 -0.79 -8.77
N PRO A 50 -19.61 -0.47 -10.08
CA PRO A 50 -18.43 0.08 -10.70
C PRO A 50 -18.01 1.42 -10.09
N GLU A 51 -18.97 2.23 -9.65
CA GLU A 51 -18.71 3.52 -8.99
C GLU A 51 -17.85 3.34 -7.73
N MET A 52 -18.18 2.35 -6.90
CA MET A 52 -17.44 2.07 -5.67
C MET A 52 -16.02 1.54 -5.95
N MET A 53 -15.88 0.70 -6.98
CA MET A 53 -14.59 0.20 -7.44
C MET A 53 -13.70 1.33 -7.98
N ASN A 54 -14.28 2.23 -8.79
CA ASN A 54 -13.59 3.39 -9.32
C ASN A 54 -13.18 4.33 -8.19
N LYS A 55 -14.07 4.60 -7.24
CA LYS A 55 -13.78 5.41 -6.06
C LYS A 55 -12.60 4.89 -5.25
N ALA A 56 -12.52 3.57 -5.00
CA ALA A 56 -11.37 2.98 -4.32
C ALA A 56 -10.06 3.20 -5.09
N THR A 57 -10.12 3.08 -6.42
CA THR A 57 -8.97 3.26 -7.31
C THR A 57 -8.55 4.73 -7.41
N ASP A 58 -9.51 5.66 -7.49
CA ASP A 58 -9.26 7.10 -7.55
C ASP A 58 -8.69 7.60 -6.23
N TRP A 59 -9.15 7.09 -5.10
CA TRP A 59 -8.60 7.43 -3.79
C TRP A 59 -7.13 7.01 -3.64
N LEU A 60 -6.69 5.90 -4.25
CA LEU A 60 -5.26 5.57 -4.30
C LEU A 60 -4.43 6.62 -5.03
N ARG A 61 -4.99 7.33 -6.02
CA ARG A 61 -4.28 8.39 -6.77
C ARG A 61 -4.07 9.66 -5.94
N LEU A 62 -4.85 9.85 -4.88
CA LEU A 62 -4.80 11.02 -4.00
C LEU A 62 -3.88 10.81 -2.78
N ILE A 63 -3.42 9.59 -2.54
CA ILE A 63 -2.58 9.26 -1.39
C ILE A 63 -1.11 9.24 -1.82
N SER A 64 -0.21 9.74 -0.97
CA SER A 64 1.24 9.66 -1.17
C SER A 64 1.70 8.22 -1.42
N PRO A 65 2.72 8.01 -2.28
CA PRO A 65 3.20 6.67 -2.62
C PRO A 65 3.76 5.92 -1.42
N GLU A 66 3.64 4.59 -1.43
CA GLU A 66 4.33 3.76 -0.44
C GLU A 66 5.84 3.77 -0.64
N ASN A 67 6.56 3.90 0.47
CA ASN A 67 8.01 3.86 0.51
C ASN A 67 8.49 2.56 1.18
N ASN A 68 8.72 1.52 0.37
CA ASN A 68 9.23 0.23 0.81
C ASN A 68 10.41 -0.23 -0.04
N ARG A 69 10.99 -1.38 0.31
CA ARG A 69 12.19 -1.90 -0.38
C ARG A 69 11.97 -2.08 -1.88
N ILE A 70 10.79 -2.55 -2.29
CA ILE A 70 10.47 -2.80 -3.71
C ILE A 70 10.36 -1.47 -4.45
N THR A 71 9.62 -0.50 -3.91
CA THR A 71 9.46 0.81 -4.57
C THR A 71 10.78 1.57 -4.65
N ARG A 72 11.67 1.44 -3.65
CA ARG A 72 13.03 1.98 -3.72
C ARG A 72 13.88 1.32 -4.82
N THR A 73 13.84 -0.01 -4.95
CA THR A 73 14.55 -0.69 -6.06
C THR A 73 14.06 -0.23 -7.43
N PHE A 74 12.75 0.00 -7.60
CA PHE A 74 12.22 0.57 -8.84
C PHE A 74 12.66 2.01 -9.06
N ALA A 75 12.66 2.84 -8.00
CA ALA A 75 13.13 4.21 -8.08
C ALA A 75 14.62 4.29 -8.47
N ASP A 76 15.47 3.42 -7.93
CA ASP A 76 16.89 3.32 -8.29
C ASP A 76 17.08 2.95 -9.76
N ALA A 77 16.13 2.21 -10.35
CA ALA A 77 16.09 1.86 -11.77
C ALA A 77 15.40 2.93 -12.65
N GLY A 78 15.04 4.09 -12.09
CA GLY A 78 14.41 5.20 -12.81
C GLY A 78 12.88 5.15 -12.89
N PHE A 79 12.23 4.17 -12.23
CA PHE A 79 10.76 4.07 -12.17
C PHE A 79 10.23 4.79 -10.93
N LEU A 80 9.84 6.05 -11.11
CA LEU A 80 9.22 6.86 -10.05
C LEU A 80 7.73 6.53 -9.90
N ASN A 81 7.22 6.64 -8.68
CA ASN A 81 5.79 6.53 -8.35
C ASN A 81 5.28 7.87 -7.81
N ALA A 82 4.20 8.41 -8.39
CA ALA A 82 3.66 9.70 -7.97
C ALA A 82 2.66 9.59 -6.81
N ASN A 83 2.00 8.43 -6.69
CA ASN A 83 0.92 8.20 -5.73
C ASN A 83 0.84 6.72 -5.31
N ALA A 84 -0.08 6.42 -4.38
CA ALA A 84 -0.26 5.07 -3.87
C ALA A 84 -0.66 4.07 -4.97
N PHE A 85 -1.45 4.48 -5.97
CA PHE A 85 -1.83 3.63 -7.11
C PHE A 85 -0.58 3.15 -7.87
N ASP A 86 0.33 4.05 -8.21
CA ASP A 86 1.58 3.70 -8.90
C ASP A 86 2.46 2.79 -8.03
N SER A 87 2.59 3.13 -6.74
CA SER A 87 3.39 2.33 -5.81
C SER A 87 2.86 0.90 -5.69
N GLN A 88 1.53 0.72 -5.64
CA GLN A 88 0.88 -0.58 -5.59
C GLN A 88 1.05 -1.36 -6.90
N ALA A 89 1.00 -0.70 -8.05
CA ALA A 89 1.29 -1.32 -9.35
C ALA A 89 2.74 -1.84 -9.41
N LEU A 90 3.72 -1.06 -8.96
CA LEU A 90 5.13 -1.48 -8.90
C LEU A 90 5.36 -2.61 -7.89
N ILE A 91 4.72 -2.55 -6.73
CA ILE A 91 4.78 -3.63 -5.73
C ILE A 91 4.22 -4.94 -6.31
N PHE A 92 3.08 -4.88 -7.00
CA PHE A 92 2.48 -6.03 -7.65
C PHE A 92 3.40 -6.59 -8.75
N LEU A 93 3.92 -5.73 -9.63
CA LEU A 93 4.87 -6.09 -10.68
C LEU A 93 6.11 -6.78 -10.10
N GLY A 94 6.71 -6.18 -9.08
CA GLY A 94 7.89 -6.71 -8.39
C GLY A 94 7.62 -8.09 -7.79
N LYS A 95 6.51 -8.24 -7.05
CA LYS A 95 6.16 -9.49 -6.37
C LYS A 95 5.75 -10.60 -7.33
N LYS A 96 4.95 -10.31 -8.35
CA LYS A 96 4.32 -11.33 -9.22
C LYS A 96 5.10 -11.66 -10.48
N TYR A 97 6.01 -10.78 -10.91
CA TYR A 97 6.78 -10.98 -12.13
C TYR A 97 8.28 -10.94 -11.89
N CYS A 98 8.82 -9.83 -11.38
CA CYS A 98 10.26 -9.63 -11.29
C CYS A 98 10.93 -10.64 -10.35
N ASN A 99 10.40 -10.83 -9.14
CA ASN A 99 10.94 -11.78 -8.17
C ASN A 99 10.85 -13.23 -8.65
N GLU A 100 9.82 -13.54 -9.44
CA GLU A 100 9.60 -14.87 -10.02
C GLU A 100 10.28 -15.05 -11.39
N ARG A 101 11.03 -14.04 -11.87
CA ARG A 101 11.72 -14.02 -13.17
C ARG A 101 10.80 -14.28 -14.38
N LYS A 102 9.53 -13.88 -14.28
CA LYS A 102 8.51 -14.06 -15.33
C LYS A 102 8.54 -12.96 -16.40
N CYS A 103 9.73 -12.53 -16.84
CA CYS A 103 9.88 -11.40 -17.75
C CYS A 103 9.15 -11.61 -19.09
N LEU A 104 9.16 -12.82 -19.63
CA LEU A 104 8.45 -13.18 -20.87
C LEU A 104 6.91 -13.20 -20.74
N GLN A 105 6.38 -13.17 -19.52
CA GLN A 105 4.94 -13.08 -19.23
C GLN A 105 4.54 -11.67 -18.75
N CYS A 106 5.51 -10.77 -18.63
CA CYS A 106 5.32 -9.41 -18.16
C CYS A 106 5.30 -8.46 -19.37
N ASN A 107 4.27 -7.64 -19.52
CA ASN A 107 4.20 -6.67 -20.63
C ASN A 107 5.40 -5.71 -20.68
N LEU A 108 5.95 -5.32 -19.52
CA LEU A 108 7.16 -4.50 -19.45
C LEU A 108 8.41 -5.33 -19.81
N GLY A 109 8.53 -6.53 -19.26
CA GLY A 109 9.66 -7.42 -19.54
C GLY A 109 9.76 -7.83 -21.01
N VAL A 110 8.63 -8.16 -21.64
CA VAL A 110 8.55 -8.47 -23.08
C VAL A 110 9.07 -7.29 -23.90
N LYS A 111 8.62 -6.06 -23.61
CA LYS A 111 9.05 -4.85 -24.33
C LYS A 111 10.54 -4.51 -24.16
N ILE A 112 11.16 -4.90 -23.05
CA ILE A 112 12.59 -4.63 -22.80
C ILE A 112 13.48 -5.68 -23.48
N LEU A 113 12.99 -6.91 -23.60
CA LEU A 113 13.75 -8.04 -24.15
C LEU A 113 13.55 -8.23 -25.67
N SER A 114 12.50 -7.64 -26.24
CA SER A 114 12.22 -7.57 -27.68
C SER A 114 13.00 -6.42 -28.33
#